data_AF-A0A1H6ZVI4-F1
#
_entry.id   AF-A0A1H6ZVI4-F1
#
_cell.length_a   1.000
_cell.length_b   1.000
_cell.length_c   1.000
_cell.angle_alpha   90.00
_cell.angle_beta   90.00
_cell.angle_gamma   90.00
#
_symmetry.space_group_name_H-M   'P 1'
#
loop_
_entity.id
_entity.type
_entity.pdbx_description
1 polymer ?
#
loop_
_entity_poly.entity_id
_entity_poly.type
_entity_poly.pdbx_seq_one_letter_code
_entity_poly.pdbx_strand_id
1 'polypeptide(L)' 'MEPKQYGIGDVVEMKKPHPCGTNAWKIIRLGADIRIKCTGCQHSVMIPRRDFEKKMKKMLERAEAGE' A
#
# COMPACT_ATOMS: atom_id res chain seq x y z
N MET A 1 18.44 -4.98 -8.76
CA MET A 1 17.21 -5.04 -7.95
C MET A 1 16.17 -4.21 -8.68
N GLU A 2 15.27 -4.83 -9.44
CA GLU A 2 14.16 -4.08 -10.05
C GLU A 2 13.39 -3.33 -8.96
N PRO A 3 13.13 -2.02 -9.14
CA PRO A 3 12.28 -1.29 -8.22
C PRO A 3 10.90 -1.94 -8.27
N LYS A 4 10.41 -2.42 -7.13
CA LYS A 4 9.02 -2.88 -6.99
C LYS A 4 8.12 -1.76 -7.51
N GLN A 5 7.52 -1.97 -8.68
CA GLN A 5 6.61 -1.00 -9.29
C GLN A 5 5.30 -1.03 -8.50
N TYR A 6 5.07 0.00 -7.69
CA TYR A 6 3.78 0.32 -7.08
C TYR A 6 3.44 1.79 -7.38
N GLY A 7 2.19 2.04 -7.71
CA GLY A 7 1.60 3.29 -8.16
C GLY A 7 0.46 3.75 -7.25
N ILE A 8 -0.10 4.92 -7.58
CA ILE A 8 -1.28 5.45 -6.88
C ILE A 8 -2.47 4.59 -7.30
N GLY A 9 -3.27 4.16 -6.33
CA GLY A 9 -4.44 3.31 -6.52
C GLY A 9 -4.17 1.83 -6.28
N ASP A 10 -2.91 1.38 -6.30
CA ASP A 10 -2.56 -0.03 -6.07
C ASP A 10 -2.98 -0.50 -4.67
N VAL A 11 -3.33 -1.78 -4.56
CA VAL A 11 -3.61 -2.45 -3.30
C VAL A 11 -2.45 -3.37 -2.95
N VAL A 12 -1.87 -3.16 -1.77
CA VAL A 12 -0.72 -3.92 -1.27
C VAL A 12 -1.04 -4.61 0.06
N GLU A 13 -0.34 -5.70 0.32
CA GLU A 13 -0.37 -6.40 1.61
C GLU A 13 0.83 -6.01 2.45
N MET A 14 0.59 -5.60 3.70
CA MET A 14 1.64 -5.36 4.68
C MET A 14 2.06 -6.67 5.37
N LYS A 15 3.32 -6.77 5.80
CA LYS A 15 3.83 -7.90 6.59
C LYS A 15 3.18 -7.99 7.96
N LYS A 16 2.88 -6.85 8.59
CA LYS A 16 2.16 -6.82 9.86
C LYS A 16 0.67 -6.94 9.60
N PRO A 17 -0.04 -7.83 10.32
CA PRO A 17 -1.47 -7.91 10.22
C PRO A 17 -2.11 -6.61 10.75
N HIS A 18 -3.14 -6.15 10.08
CA HIS A 18 -3.93 -5.00 10.45
C HIS A 18 -5.07 -5.47 11.38
N PRO A 19 -5.36 -4.75 12.49
CA PRO A 19 -6.33 -5.18 13.51
C PRO A 19 -7.76 -5.40 13.01
N CYS A 20 -8.15 -4.87 11.84
CA CYS A 20 -9.48 -5.14 11.28
C CYS A 20 -9.59 -6.47 10.50
N GLY A 21 -8.52 -7.27 10.43
CA GLY A 21 -8.47 -8.54 9.69
C GLY A 21 -8.25 -8.37 8.18
N THR A 22 -8.56 -7.19 7.62
CA THR A 22 -8.29 -6.88 6.21
C THR A 22 -6.88 -6.31 6.06
N ASN A 23 -5.92 -7.16 5.66
CA ASN A 23 -4.51 -6.81 5.45
C ASN A 23 -4.22 -6.09 4.12
N ALA A 24 -5.26 -5.64 3.43
CA ALA A 24 -5.19 -4.95 2.16
C ALA A 24 -5.17 -3.42 2.35
N TRP A 25 -4.18 -2.79 1.73
CA TRP A 25 -3.93 -1.36 1.84
C TRP A 25 -3.85 -0.72 0.46
N LYS A 26 -4.75 0.22 0.18
CA LYS A 26 -4.76 1.01 -1.04
C LYS A 26 -3.83 2.20 -0.94
N ILE A 27 -2.95 2.38 -1.91
CA ILE A 27 -2.05 3.54 -1.99
C ILE A 27 -2.86 4.73 -2.49
N ILE A 28 -2.96 5.78 -1.67
CA ILE A 28 -3.75 6.98 -1.99
C ILE A 28 -2.83 8.10 -2.47
N ARG A 29 -1.61 8.16 -1.95
CA ARG A 29 -0.60 9.17 -2.30
C ARG A 29 0.77 8.54 -2.37
N LEU A 30 1.51 8.87 -3.43
CA LEU A 30 2.92 8.58 -3.59
C LEU A 30 3.73 9.87 -3.51
N GLY A 31 4.85 9.82 -2.79
CA GLY A 31 5.74 10.95 -2.54
C GLY A 31 6.92 10.52 -1.66
N ALA A 32 7.49 11.45 -0.90
CA ALA A 32 8.45 11.14 0.15
C ALA A 32 7.82 10.26 1.26
N ASP A 33 6.58 10.61 1.63
CA ASP A 33 5.70 9.84 2.49
C ASP A 33 4.58 9.23 1.64
N ILE A 34 4.33 7.94 1.86
CA ILE A 34 3.27 7.20 1.20
C ILE A 34 2.07 7.18 2.14
N ARG A 35 0.93 7.68 1.65
CA ARG A 35 -0.35 7.56 2.37
C ARG A 35 -1.07 6.33 1.85
N ILE A 36 -1.32 5.38 2.75
CA ILE A 36 -2.08 4.17 2.46
C ILE A 36 -3.37 4.15 3.27
N LYS A 37 -4.42 3.56 2.70
CA LYS A 37 -5.73 3.43 3.31
C LYS A 37 -6.14 1.97 3.35
N CYS A 38 -6.50 1.46 4.52
CA CYS A 38 -7.03 0.10 4.63
C CYS A 38 -8.35 0.00 3.85
N THR A 39 -8.49 -1.03 3.02
CA THR A 39 -9.72 -1.23 2.23
C THR A 39 -10.89 -1.67 3.11
N GLY A 40 -10.63 -2.38 4.22
CA GLY A 40 -11.66 -2.88 5.13
C GLY A 40 -12.24 -1.83 6.08
N CYS A 41 -11.40 -1.11 6.83
CA CYS A 41 -11.85 -0.14 7.83
C CYS A 41 -11.68 1.33 7.41
N GLN A 42 -11.20 1.59 6.19
CA GLN A 42 -10.92 2.94 5.67
C GLN A 42 -9.92 3.78 6.48
N HIS A 43 -9.19 3.17 7.42
CA HIS A 43 -8.15 3.86 8.20
C HIS A 43 -6.96 4.23 7.32
N SER A 44 -6.52 5.48 7.39
CA SER A 44 -5.39 5.98 6.59
C SER A 44 -4.17 6.27 7.44
N VAL A 45 -3.02 5.77 7.02
CA VAL A 45 -1.72 6.03 7.68
C VAL A 45 -0.74 6.64 6.69
N MET A 46 0.13 7.53 7.18
CA MET A 46 1.30 8.00 6.45
C MET A 46 2.53 7.26 6.95
N ILE A 47 3.28 6.69 6.02
CA ILE A 47 4.51 5.95 6.31
C ILE A 47 5.60 6.45 5.34
N PRO A 48 6.83 6.70 5.81
CA PRO A 48 7.94 7.04 4.94
C PRO A 48 8.16 5.94 3.90
N ARG A 49 8.52 6.30 2.67
CA ARG A 49 8.73 5.35 1.58
C ARG A 49 9.67 4.19 1.95
N ARG A 50 10.79 4.49 2.61
CA ARG A 50 11.77 3.48 3.06
C ARG A 50 11.16 2.43 4.00
N ASP A 51 10.30 2.87 4.91
CA ASP A 51 9.61 1.99 5.85
C ASP A 51 8.53 1.16 5.16
N PHE A 52 7.78 1.79 4.24
CA PHE A 52 6.77 1.12 3.44
C PHE A 52 7.38 -0.03 2.62
N GLU A 53 8.51 0.19 1.95
CA GLU A 53 9.17 -0.84 1.14
C GLU A 53 9.67 -2.04 1.97
N LYS A 54 10.10 -1.78 3.21
CA LYS A 54 10.51 -2.85 4.15
C LYS A 54 9.32 -3.64 4.70
N LYS A 55 8.21 -2.95 4.96
CA LYS A 55 6.99 -3.50 5.57
C LYS A 55 6.04 -4.11 4.53
N MET A 56 6.11 -3.72 3.27
CA MET A 56 5.35 -4.31 2.18
C MET A 56 5.77 -5.77 2.00
N LYS A 57 4.78 -6.67 1.97
CA LYS A 57 5.00 -8.10 1.74
C LYS A 57 4.88 -8.43 0.25
N LYS A 58 3.73 -8.10 -0.34
CA LYS A 58 3.42 -8.31 -1.76
C LYS A 58 2.37 -7.29 -2.22
N MET A 59 2.28 -7.09 -3.53
CA MET A 59 1.16 -6.40 -4.15
C MET A 59 -0.02 -7.39 -4.30
N LEU A 60 -1.23 -6.95 -4.01
CA LEU A 60 -2.45 -7.74 -4.18
C LEU A 60 -3.16 -7.40 -5.49
N GLU A 61 -3.29 -6.10 -5.77
CA GLU A 61 -3.98 -5.59 -6.95
C GLU A 61 -3.20 -4.41 -7.49
N ARG A 62 -3.01 -4.38 -8.81
CA ARG A 62 -2.51 -3.20 -9.50
C ARG A 62 -3.72 -2.36 -9.89
N ALA A 63 -3.68 -1.06 -9.65
CA ALA A 63 -4.58 -0.12 -10.28
C ALA A 63 -4.29 -0.19 -11.78
N GLU A 64 -5.05 -1.02 -12.47
CA GLU A 64 -5.14 -0.95 -13.92
C GLU A 64 -5.54 0.48 -14.25
N ALA A 65 -4.65 1.18 -14.96
CA ALA A 65 -5.03 2.35 -15.72
C ALA A 65 -5.99 1.85 -16.79
N GLY A 66 -7.27 1.75 -16.42
CA GLY A 66 -8.36 1.64 -17.37
C GLY A 66 -8.27 2.82 -18.32
N GLU A 67 -8.31 2.49 -19.61
CA GLU A 67 -8.23 3.31 -20.82
C GLU A 67 -8.80 4.73 -20.73
#